data_AF-A0A4P5Z9Y3-F1
#
_entry.id   AF-A0A4P5Z9Y3-F1
#
_cell.length_a   1.000
_cell.length_b   1.000
_cell.length_c   1.000
_cell.angle_alpha   90.00
_cell.angle_beta   90.00
_cell.angle_gamma   90.00
#
_symmetry.space_group_name_H-M   'P 1'
#
loop_
_entity.id
_entity.type
_entity.pdbx_description
1 polymer ?
#
loop_
_entity_poly.entity_id
_entity_poly.type
_entity_poly.pdbx_seq_one_letter_code
_entity_poly.pdbx_strand_id
1 'polypeptide(L)'
;MGGAGCGRCLPKLSAKGRPERVVTFDTKHSATQSPGVALPIEFNEAGDLPPGIHRGSLSEVLARFGHGSAQRQEVARRLETIYRLVSNTGQLRRFIVFGSFITRKAEPNDVDVFLVMQDAFDVGHASAQTRQVFEHMAAHDLLGASVFWVPAAACEGDETAMLEHWQIKRDGSLRGIVEIVPA
;
A
#
# COMPACT_ATOMS: atom_id res chain seq x y z
N MET A 1 5.29 -64.79 38.23
CA MET A 1 5.19 -65.58 36.98
C MET A 1 4.00 -65.06 36.18
N GLY A 2 4.22 -64.67 34.91
CA GLY A 2 3.25 -64.47 33.78
C GLY A 2 2.06 -63.51 34.03
N GLY A 3 1.87 -62.43 33.27
CA GLY A 3 1.43 -62.39 31.85
C GLY A 3 -0.11 -62.38 31.82
N ALA A 4 -0.89 -61.58 31.07
CA ALA A 4 -0.78 -60.67 29.94
C ALA A 4 -1.97 -59.67 30.08
N GLY A 5 -1.94 -58.42 29.59
CA GLY A 5 -2.12 -58.08 28.19
C GLY A 5 -3.40 -57.25 27.99
N CYS A 6 -3.40 -56.41 26.95
CA CYS A 6 -4.50 -55.57 26.45
C CYS A 6 -4.70 -54.24 27.21
N GLY A 7 -4.45 -53.06 26.65
CA GLY A 7 -4.47 -52.65 25.25
C GLY A 7 -5.46 -51.51 25.12
N ARG A 8 -4.97 -50.27 25.10
CA ARG A 8 -5.65 -49.15 24.44
C ARG A 8 -4.65 -48.10 24.02
N CYS A 9 -4.39 -48.11 22.73
CA CYS A 9 -3.55 -47.19 21.99
C CYS A 9 -4.18 -45.80 21.99
N LEU A 10 -3.46 -44.83 22.58
CA LEU A 10 -3.60 -43.42 22.23
C LEU A 10 -2.72 -43.16 21.00
N PRO A 11 -3.23 -42.52 19.93
CA PRO A 11 -2.40 -42.19 18.79
C PRO A 11 -1.37 -41.12 19.19
N LYS A 12 -0.09 -41.51 19.14
CA LYS A 12 1.04 -40.57 19.16
C LYS A 12 0.96 -39.73 17.88
N LEU A 13 0.61 -38.44 18.01
CA LEU A 13 0.89 -37.48 16.95
C LEU A 13 2.41 -37.40 16.78
N SER A 14 2.87 -38.04 15.71
CA SER A 14 4.22 -37.95 15.18
C SER A 14 4.47 -36.51 14.75
N ALA A 15 5.21 -35.76 15.56
CA ALA A 15 5.87 -34.54 15.15
C ALA A 15 6.94 -34.86 14.09
N LYS A 16 6.53 -34.94 12.82
CA LYS A 16 7.46 -34.91 11.69
C LYS A 16 7.72 -33.45 11.36
N GLY A 17 8.92 -33.02 11.73
CA GLY A 17 9.50 -31.73 11.37
C GLY A 17 9.38 -31.48 9.87
N ARG A 18 8.83 -30.32 9.55
CA ARG A 18 8.97 -29.66 8.26
C ARG A 18 9.86 -28.45 8.53
N PRO A 19 10.94 -28.23 7.77
CA PRO A 19 11.79 -27.07 8.03
C PRO A 19 10.97 -25.80 7.77
N GLU A 20 10.75 -25.02 8.83
CA GLU A 20 10.44 -23.59 8.74
C GLU A 20 11.55 -22.95 7.93
N ARG A 21 11.23 -22.59 6.68
CA ARG A 21 12.08 -21.69 5.92
C ARG A 21 11.75 -20.30 6.45
N VAL A 22 12.37 -19.95 7.58
CA VAL A 22 12.38 -18.58 8.11
C VAL A 22 13.07 -17.73 7.05
N VAL A 23 12.27 -17.01 6.26
CA VAL A 23 12.81 -15.97 5.38
C VAL A 23 13.10 -14.79 6.30
N THR A 24 14.33 -14.74 6.82
CA THR A 24 14.85 -13.55 7.48
C THR A 24 15.00 -12.46 6.42
N PHE A 25 14.09 -11.49 6.42
CA PHE A 25 14.30 -10.25 5.69
C PHE A 25 15.25 -9.39 6.53
N ASP A 26 16.48 -9.28 6.06
CA ASP A 26 17.50 -8.38 6.61
C ASP A 26 17.03 -6.93 6.49
N THR A 27 16.43 -6.40 7.55
CA THR A 27 16.10 -4.97 7.64
C THR A 27 17.36 -4.17 7.93
N LYS A 28 18.14 -3.89 6.89
CA LYS A 28 19.18 -2.85 6.90
C LYS A 28 19.17 -2.08 5.59
N HIS A 29 18.29 -1.07 5.50
CA HIS A 29 18.50 0.04 4.57
C HIS A 29 18.27 1.36 5.31
N SER A 30 19.37 1.91 5.80
CA SER A 30 19.49 3.34 6.09
C SER A 30 19.60 4.04 4.73
N ALA A 31 18.53 4.71 4.30
CA ALA A 31 18.54 5.51 3.08
C ALA A 31 18.79 6.97 3.45
N THR A 32 19.98 7.45 3.12
CA THR A 32 20.34 8.86 3.07
C THR A 32 19.58 9.47 1.89
N GLN A 33 18.60 10.35 2.13
CA GLN A 33 17.85 11.01 1.05
C GLN A 33 18.73 12.05 0.36
N SER A 34 18.90 11.90 -0.95
CA SER A 34 19.50 12.90 -1.83
C SER A 34 18.38 13.63 -2.57
N PRO A 35 18.37 14.97 -2.64
CA PRO A 35 17.30 15.70 -3.30
C PRO A 35 17.46 15.59 -4.82
N GLY A 36 16.42 15.09 -5.50
CA GLY A 36 16.23 15.32 -6.94
C GLY A 36 16.40 14.13 -7.88
N VAL A 37 16.58 12.90 -7.39
CA VAL A 37 16.58 11.70 -8.24
C VAL A 37 15.22 11.04 -8.14
N ALA A 38 14.51 10.92 -9.26
CA ALA A 38 13.25 10.16 -9.35
C ALA A 38 13.42 8.78 -8.72
N LEU A 39 12.36 8.24 -8.11
CA LEU A 39 12.35 6.93 -7.45
C LEU A 39 13.12 5.89 -8.30
N PRO A 40 14.29 5.38 -7.87
CA PRO A 40 15.19 4.58 -8.73
C PRO A 40 14.83 3.09 -8.63
N ILE A 41 13.61 2.73 -9.00
CA ILE A 41 13.12 1.33 -8.97
C ILE A 41 12.77 0.92 -10.39
N GLU A 42 13.19 -0.22 -10.89
CA GLU A 42 12.80 -0.64 -12.25
C GLU A 42 11.46 -1.38 -12.25
N PHE A 43 10.73 -1.32 -13.37
CA PHE A 43 9.55 -2.15 -13.57
C PHE A 43 9.95 -3.60 -13.85
N ASN A 44 9.18 -4.56 -13.36
CA ASN A 44 9.34 -5.98 -13.70
C ASN A 44 8.84 -6.28 -15.13
N GLU A 45 8.94 -7.56 -15.53
CA GLU A 45 8.50 -8.03 -16.86
C GLU A 45 7.01 -7.80 -17.12
N ALA A 46 6.18 -7.82 -16.08
CA ALA A 46 4.75 -7.55 -16.16
C ALA A 46 4.42 -6.05 -16.25
N GLY A 47 5.43 -5.17 -16.12
CA GLY A 47 5.24 -3.72 -16.07
C GLY A 47 4.77 -3.19 -14.72
N ASP A 48 4.77 -4.02 -13.68
CA ASP A 48 4.49 -3.63 -12.30
C ASP A 48 5.79 -3.24 -11.58
N LEU A 49 5.69 -2.50 -10.48
CA LEU A 49 6.82 -2.38 -9.55
C LEU A 49 7.09 -3.75 -8.90
N PRO A 50 8.36 -4.07 -8.59
CA PRO A 50 8.67 -5.26 -7.80
C PRO A 50 7.95 -5.21 -6.45
N PRO A 51 7.52 -6.35 -5.89
CA PRO A 51 6.88 -6.39 -4.57
C PRO A 51 7.71 -5.66 -3.52
N GLY A 52 7.05 -4.86 -2.71
CA GLY A 52 7.62 -4.00 -1.67
C GLY A 52 6.83 -2.70 -1.51
N ILE A 53 7.04 -2.03 -0.37
CA ILE A 53 6.57 -0.67 -0.11
C ILE A 53 7.70 0.29 -0.49
N HIS A 54 7.54 0.97 -1.61
CA HIS A 54 8.52 1.90 -2.14
C HIS A 54 8.23 3.30 -1.62
N ARG A 55 9.20 3.93 -0.94
CA ARG A 55 9.01 5.26 -0.36
C ARG A 55 9.52 6.34 -1.30
N GLY A 56 8.71 7.38 -1.51
CA GLY A 56 9.09 8.58 -2.25
C GLY A 56 8.30 9.80 -1.84
N SER A 57 8.85 10.97 -2.08
CA SER A 57 8.11 12.22 -1.98
C SER A 57 7.08 12.34 -3.11
N LEU A 58 6.08 13.20 -2.91
CA LEU A 58 5.08 13.47 -3.96
C LEU A 58 5.75 13.93 -5.26
N SER A 59 6.75 14.80 -5.18
CA SER A 59 7.47 15.29 -6.35
C SER A 59 8.20 14.18 -7.10
N GLU A 60 8.84 13.24 -6.41
CA GLU A 60 9.49 12.08 -7.05
C GLU A 60 8.48 11.15 -7.71
N VAL A 61 7.33 10.91 -7.07
CA VAL A 61 6.24 10.10 -7.64
C VAL A 61 5.66 10.76 -8.89
N LEU A 62 5.36 12.05 -8.84
CA LEU A 62 4.84 12.80 -9.99
C LEU A 62 5.87 12.89 -11.12
N ALA A 63 7.13 13.17 -10.80
CA ALA A 63 8.21 13.24 -11.78
C ALA A 63 8.42 11.90 -12.49
N ARG A 64 8.17 10.78 -11.80
CA ARG A 64 8.34 9.45 -12.36
C ARG A 64 7.13 8.92 -13.12
N PHE A 65 5.92 9.09 -12.57
CA PHE A 65 4.72 8.43 -13.10
C PHE A 65 3.79 9.38 -13.83
N GLY A 66 3.96 10.70 -13.67
CA GLY A 66 3.06 11.72 -14.21
C GLY A 66 3.37 12.19 -15.63
N HIS A 67 4.25 11.52 -16.38
CA HIS A 67 4.63 11.90 -17.74
C HIS A 67 4.37 10.79 -18.77
N GLY A 68 4.59 11.08 -20.06
CA GLY A 68 4.49 10.12 -21.16
C GLY A 68 3.18 10.22 -21.96
N SER A 69 2.03 10.27 -21.30
CA SER A 69 0.72 10.47 -21.93
C SER A 69 -0.06 11.62 -21.30
N ALA A 70 -1.06 12.14 -22.02
CA ALA A 70 -1.98 13.13 -21.46
C ALA A 70 -2.77 12.57 -20.27
N GLN A 71 -3.18 11.29 -20.35
CA GLN A 71 -3.89 10.62 -19.26
C GLN A 71 -3.02 10.50 -18.00
N ARG A 72 -1.72 10.18 -18.13
CA ARG A 72 -0.82 10.16 -16.96
C ARG A 72 -0.69 11.52 -16.29
N GLN A 73 -0.60 12.59 -17.08
CA GLN A 73 -0.54 13.95 -16.56
C GLN A 73 -1.82 14.34 -15.81
N GLU A 74 -2.98 13.95 -16.33
CA GLU A 74 -4.27 14.18 -15.68
C GLU A 74 -4.41 13.40 -14.37
N VAL A 75 -4.09 12.10 -14.39
CA VAL A 75 -4.10 11.25 -13.17
C VAL A 75 -3.09 11.76 -12.14
N ALA A 76 -1.92 12.25 -12.57
CA ALA A 76 -0.95 12.88 -11.68
C ALA A 76 -1.48 14.17 -11.02
N ARG A 77 -2.19 15.01 -11.76
CA ARG A 77 -2.85 16.21 -11.23
C ARG A 77 -3.91 15.89 -10.18
N ARG A 78 -4.68 14.81 -10.41
CA ARG A 78 -5.68 14.30 -9.45
C ARG A 78 -5.00 13.80 -8.19
N LEU A 79 -3.93 13.01 -8.32
CA LEU A 79 -3.13 12.53 -7.20
C LEU A 79 -2.56 13.70 -6.37
N GLU A 80 -1.99 14.72 -7.02
CA GLU A 80 -1.48 15.91 -6.33
C GLU A 80 -2.59 16.61 -5.55
N THR A 81 -3.77 16.78 -6.17
CA THR A 81 -4.93 17.41 -5.53
C THR A 81 -5.38 16.64 -4.30
N ILE A 82 -5.52 15.32 -4.41
CA ILE A 82 -5.91 14.43 -3.30
C ILE A 82 -4.89 14.52 -2.17
N TYR A 83 -3.60 14.39 -2.49
CA TYR A 83 -2.52 14.48 -1.50
C TYR A 83 -2.56 15.80 -0.72
N ARG A 84 -2.76 16.93 -1.41
CA ARG A 84 -2.85 18.24 -0.75
C ARG A 84 -4.07 18.33 0.17
N LEU A 85 -5.23 17.88 -0.27
CA LEU A 85 -6.46 17.90 0.54
C LEU A 85 -6.28 17.10 1.84
N VAL A 86 -5.75 15.89 1.75
CA VAL A 86 -5.58 15.04 2.94
C VAL A 86 -4.42 15.48 3.82
N SER A 87 -3.32 15.95 3.25
CA SER A 87 -2.17 16.45 4.02
C SER A 87 -2.51 17.73 4.80
N ASN A 88 -3.32 18.62 4.21
CA ASN A 88 -3.76 19.86 4.86
C ASN A 88 -4.66 19.62 6.08
N THR A 89 -5.17 18.40 6.29
CA THR A 89 -5.89 18.05 7.52
C THR A 89 -4.96 18.01 8.73
N GLY A 90 -3.65 17.85 8.53
CA GLY A 90 -2.68 17.61 9.61
C GLY A 90 -2.84 16.23 10.28
N GLN A 91 -3.73 15.38 9.79
CA GLN A 91 -4.09 14.10 10.41
C GLN A 91 -3.81 12.88 9.52
N LEU A 92 -3.08 13.08 8.42
CA LEU A 92 -2.60 12.00 7.57
C LEU A 92 -1.41 11.28 8.24
N ARG A 93 -1.50 9.96 8.41
CA ARG A 93 -0.38 9.12 8.89
C ARG A 93 0.36 8.42 7.77
N ARG A 94 -0.37 7.82 6.83
CA ARG A 94 0.17 7.08 5.68
C ARG A 94 -0.61 7.43 4.44
N PHE A 95 0.10 7.63 3.34
CA PHE A 95 -0.48 7.86 2.02
C PHE A 95 0.08 6.84 1.05
N ILE A 96 -0.74 5.88 0.64
CA ILE A 96 -0.30 4.77 -0.20
C ILE A 96 -0.95 4.87 -1.56
N VAL A 97 -0.14 4.86 -2.61
CA VAL A 97 -0.56 4.77 -4.00
C VAL A 97 -0.36 3.34 -4.48
N PHE A 98 -1.37 2.79 -5.12
CA PHE A 98 -1.30 1.49 -5.75
C PHE A 98 -1.93 1.52 -7.14
N GLY A 99 -2.25 0.36 -7.69
CA GLY A 99 -3.06 0.29 -8.89
C GLY A 99 -2.33 0.70 -10.16
N SER A 100 -3.09 1.16 -11.16
CA SER A 100 -2.57 1.26 -12.53
C SER A 100 -1.61 2.44 -12.76
N PHE A 101 -1.71 3.50 -11.96
CA PHE A 101 -0.89 4.72 -12.12
C PHE A 101 0.61 4.47 -11.95
N ILE A 102 0.99 3.63 -10.99
CA ILE A 102 2.39 3.31 -10.66
C ILE A 102 2.95 2.13 -11.47
N THR A 103 2.35 1.79 -12.61
CA THR A 103 2.82 0.72 -13.52
C THR A 103 3.45 1.30 -14.78
N ARG A 104 3.83 0.47 -15.77
CA ARG A 104 4.24 0.90 -17.12
C ARG A 104 3.06 1.25 -18.04
N LYS A 105 1.81 0.98 -17.63
CA LYS A 105 0.62 1.20 -18.47
C LYS A 105 0.55 2.65 -18.98
N ALA A 106 0.52 2.86 -20.30
CA ALA A 106 0.52 4.22 -20.85
C ALA A 106 -0.70 5.05 -20.41
N GLU A 107 -1.86 4.39 -20.30
CA GLU A 107 -3.15 5.00 -19.98
C GLU A 107 -3.69 4.40 -18.66
N PRO A 108 -3.31 4.94 -17.49
CA PRO A 108 -3.90 4.54 -16.21
C PRO A 108 -5.38 4.95 -16.14
N ASN A 109 -6.19 4.16 -15.43
CA ASN A 109 -7.64 4.39 -15.38
C ASN A 109 -7.98 5.55 -14.44
N ASP A 110 -7.61 5.39 -13.18
CA ASP A 110 -7.92 6.26 -12.05
C ASP A 110 -6.73 6.34 -11.07
N VAL A 111 -6.86 7.21 -10.08
CA VAL A 111 -5.94 7.28 -8.93
C VAL A 111 -6.41 6.29 -7.88
N ASP A 112 -5.64 5.23 -7.64
CA ASP A 112 -5.89 4.26 -6.58
C ASP A 112 -5.06 4.61 -5.32
N VAL A 113 -5.73 4.99 -4.22
CA VAL A 113 -5.04 5.35 -2.97
C VAL A 113 -5.67 4.72 -1.73
N PHE A 114 -4.80 4.36 -0.79
CA PHE A 114 -5.17 3.90 0.54
C PHE A 114 -4.56 4.84 1.58
N LEU A 115 -5.39 5.32 2.50
CA LEU A 115 -5.01 6.31 3.49
C LEU A 115 -5.13 5.72 4.90
N VAL A 116 -4.14 6.00 5.74
CA VAL A 116 -4.25 5.81 7.18
C VAL A 116 -4.32 7.20 7.82
N MET A 117 -5.40 7.46 8.54
CA MET A 117 -5.62 8.72 9.25
C MET A 117 -5.38 8.55 10.75
N GLN A 118 -5.06 9.62 11.46
CA GLN A 118 -5.05 9.63 12.92
C GLN A 118 -6.44 9.26 13.46
N ASP A 119 -6.50 8.62 14.64
CA ASP A 119 -7.78 8.20 15.25
C ASP A 119 -8.70 9.37 15.59
N ALA A 120 -8.13 10.55 15.81
CA ALA A 120 -8.87 11.78 16.07
C ALA A 120 -9.45 12.42 14.79
N PHE A 121 -9.15 11.87 13.61
CA PHE A 121 -9.63 12.42 12.35
C PHE A 121 -11.14 12.20 12.22
N ASP A 122 -11.87 13.31 12.09
CA ASP A 122 -13.31 13.31 11.85
C ASP A 122 -13.62 13.97 10.51
N VAL A 123 -14.15 13.16 9.58
CA VAL A 123 -14.59 13.60 8.25
C VAL A 123 -15.63 14.71 8.36
N GLY A 124 -16.50 14.70 9.38
CA GLY A 124 -17.55 15.71 9.56
C GLY A 124 -17.01 17.12 9.77
N HIS A 125 -15.81 17.25 10.35
CA HIS A 125 -15.13 18.53 10.57
C HIS A 125 -14.27 18.98 9.38
N ALA A 126 -14.07 18.14 8.37
CA ALA A 126 -13.30 18.50 7.20
C ALA A 126 -14.07 19.48 6.28
N SER A 127 -13.33 20.25 5.47
CA SER A 127 -13.95 21.11 4.46
C SER A 127 -14.78 20.29 3.46
N ALA A 128 -15.78 20.89 2.82
CA ALA A 128 -16.64 20.20 1.85
C ALA A 128 -15.83 19.51 0.74
N GLN A 129 -14.78 20.17 0.23
CA GLN A 129 -13.89 19.61 -0.77
C GLN A 129 -13.06 18.43 -0.23
N THR A 130 -12.59 18.51 1.02
CA THR A 130 -11.81 17.42 1.63
C THR A 130 -12.67 16.20 1.91
N ARG A 131 -13.93 16.40 2.35
CA ARG A 131 -14.88 15.31 2.59
C ARG A 131 -15.09 14.40 1.38
N GLN A 132 -15.10 14.97 0.19
CA GLN A 132 -15.25 14.22 -1.07
C GLN A 132 -14.16 13.17 -1.26
N VAL A 133 -12.96 13.37 -0.70
CA VAL A 133 -11.88 12.37 -0.75
C VAL A 133 -12.22 11.11 0.05
N PHE A 134 -12.94 11.26 1.17
CA PHE A 134 -13.23 10.18 2.11
C PHE A 134 -14.53 9.42 1.82
N GLU A 135 -15.31 9.90 0.85
CA GLU A 135 -16.51 9.25 0.34
C GLU A 135 -16.19 8.56 -0.99
N HIS A 136 -16.13 7.22 -1.00
CA HIS A 136 -15.64 6.46 -2.15
C HIS A 136 -16.32 6.83 -3.49
N MET A 137 -17.66 6.94 -3.51
CA MET A 137 -18.39 7.34 -4.72
C MET A 137 -18.07 8.78 -5.15
N ALA A 138 -18.00 9.72 -4.20
CA ALA A 138 -17.66 11.11 -4.51
C ALA A 138 -16.22 11.24 -5.02
N ALA A 139 -15.28 10.50 -4.44
CA ALA A 139 -13.89 10.46 -4.91
C ALA A 139 -13.81 9.90 -6.34
N HIS A 140 -14.59 8.87 -6.66
CA HIS A 140 -14.63 8.32 -8.02
C HIS A 140 -15.22 9.33 -9.01
N ASP A 141 -16.40 9.88 -8.74
CA ASP A 141 -17.15 10.71 -9.68
C ASP A 141 -16.55 12.11 -9.86
N LEU A 142 -16.01 12.70 -8.78
CA LEU A 142 -15.55 14.10 -8.77
C LEU A 142 -14.04 14.23 -8.91
N LEU A 143 -13.27 13.24 -8.43
CA LEU A 143 -11.81 13.28 -8.41
C LEU A 143 -11.17 12.23 -9.31
N GLY A 144 -11.97 11.33 -9.93
CA GLY A 144 -11.46 10.24 -10.76
C GLY A 144 -10.52 9.32 -9.99
N ALA A 145 -10.88 9.00 -8.75
CA ALA A 145 -10.03 8.27 -7.82
C ALA A 145 -10.79 7.19 -7.02
N SER A 146 -10.15 6.05 -6.85
CA SER A 146 -10.55 4.99 -5.94
C SER A 146 -9.83 5.19 -4.62
N VAL A 147 -10.50 5.86 -3.67
CA VAL A 147 -9.95 6.12 -2.32
C VAL A 147 -10.52 5.13 -1.33
N PHE A 148 -9.62 4.53 -0.55
CA PHE A 148 -9.93 3.70 0.62
C PHE A 148 -9.19 4.29 1.82
N TRP A 149 -9.79 4.23 3.01
CA TRP A 149 -9.12 4.75 4.20
C TRP A 149 -9.58 4.07 5.47
N VAL A 150 -8.73 4.13 6.49
CA VAL A 150 -9.01 3.64 7.83
C VAL A 150 -8.41 4.57 8.90
N PRO A 151 -8.96 4.62 10.12
CA PRO A 151 -8.25 5.17 11.27
C PRO A 151 -7.09 4.25 11.67
N ALA A 152 -6.04 4.81 12.29
CA ALA A 152 -4.86 4.08 12.71
C ALA A 152 -5.18 2.87 13.61
N ALA A 153 -6.14 3.02 14.52
CA ALA A 153 -6.59 1.98 15.44
C ALA A 153 -7.22 0.77 14.74
N ALA A 154 -7.69 0.92 13.50
CA ALA A 154 -8.20 -0.21 12.70
C ALA A 154 -7.07 -1.02 12.04
N CYS A 155 -5.84 -0.51 12.03
CA CYS A 155 -4.66 -1.28 11.64
C CYS A 155 -4.27 -2.19 12.81
N GLU A 156 -4.98 -3.31 12.98
CA GLU A 156 -4.73 -4.23 14.09
C GLU A 156 -3.28 -4.75 14.06
N GLY A 157 -2.51 -4.47 15.12
CA GLY A 157 -1.14 -4.95 15.26
C GLY A 157 -0.12 -4.15 14.44
N ASP A 158 0.24 -4.66 13.25
CA ASP A 158 1.29 -4.10 12.40
C ASP A 158 0.68 -3.37 11.19
N GLU A 159 0.73 -2.03 11.22
CA GLU A 159 0.33 -1.18 10.09
C GLU A 159 0.99 -1.64 8.78
N THR A 160 2.27 -2.04 8.82
CA THR A 160 3.02 -2.47 7.64
C THR A 160 2.41 -3.73 7.03
N ALA A 161 2.08 -4.73 7.85
CA ALA A 161 1.48 -5.97 7.38
C ALA A 161 0.11 -5.73 6.71
N MET A 162 -0.67 -4.76 7.21
CA MET A 162 -1.90 -4.35 6.56
C MET A 162 -1.63 -3.67 5.21
N LEU A 163 -0.61 -2.81 5.12
CA LEU A 163 -0.21 -2.19 3.85
C LEU A 163 0.25 -3.22 2.81
N GLU A 164 0.95 -4.27 3.25
CA GLU A 164 1.40 -5.34 2.36
C GLU A 164 0.24 -6.09 1.69
N HIS A 165 -0.95 -6.12 2.30
CA HIS A 165 -2.14 -6.70 1.67
C HIS A 165 -2.52 -6.01 0.35
N TRP A 166 -2.25 -4.70 0.23
CA TRP A 166 -2.52 -3.93 -1.00
C TRP A 166 -1.57 -4.25 -2.16
N GLN A 167 -0.54 -5.06 -1.92
CA GLN A 167 0.33 -5.61 -2.96
C GLN A 167 -0.32 -6.77 -3.72
N ILE A 168 -1.35 -7.41 -3.18
CA ILE A 168 -1.98 -8.60 -3.76
C ILE A 168 -2.94 -8.18 -4.88
N LYS A 169 -2.68 -8.66 -6.10
CA LYS A 169 -3.57 -8.51 -7.25
C LYS A 169 -4.72 -9.52 -7.17
N ARG A 170 -5.78 -9.30 -7.96
CA ARG A 170 -6.92 -10.22 -8.08
C ARG A 170 -6.54 -11.63 -8.54
N ASP A 171 -5.43 -11.76 -9.28
CA ASP A 171 -4.89 -13.04 -9.75
C ASP A 171 -3.97 -13.74 -8.71
N GLY A 172 -3.81 -13.16 -7.52
CA GLY A 172 -2.95 -13.67 -6.44
C GLY A 172 -1.47 -13.32 -6.58
N SER A 173 -1.04 -12.68 -7.67
CA SER A 173 0.34 -12.21 -7.81
C SER A 173 0.58 -10.91 -7.04
N LEU A 174 1.85 -10.63 -6.72
CA LEU A 174 2.24 -9.44 -5.98
C LEU A 174 2.73 -8.32 -6.91
N ARG A 175 2.46 -7.07 -6.53
CA ARG A 175 3.02 -5.86 -7.13
C ARG A 175 3.51 -4.90 -6.05
N GLY A 176 4.50 -4.09 -6.38
CA GLY A 176 4.92 -3.00 -5.51
C GLY A 176 3.84 -1.94 -5.34
N ILE A 177 3.85 -1.30 -4.18
CA ILE A 177 3.04 -0.12 -3.86
C ILE A 177 3.96 1.03 -3.46
N VAL A 178 3.47 2.26 -3.51
CA VAL A 178 4.27 3.45 -3.19
C VAL A 178 3.71 4.14 -1.95
N GLU A 179 4.52 4.32 -0.91
CA GLU A 179 4.22 5.22 0.21
C GLU A 179 4.74 6.61 -0.11
N ILE A 180 3.83 7.60 -0.18
CA ILE A 180 4.21 9.00 -0.27
C ILE A 180 4.56 9.50 1.12
N VAL A 181 5.81 9.93 1.29
CA VAL A 181 6.34 10.50 2.54
C VAL A 181 6.57 12.00 2.38
N PRO A 182 6.44 12.80 3.46
CA PRO A 182 6.87 14.19 3.45
C PRO A 182 8.35 14.29 3.03
N ALA A 183 8.66 15.30 2.21
CA ALA A 183 10.03 15.63 1.82
C ALA A 183 10.80 16.32 2.95
#